data_AF-A0A2H3E2R5-F1
#
_entry.id   AF-A0A2H3E2R5-F1
#
_cell.length_a   1.000
_cell.length_b   1.000
_cell.length_c   1.000
_cell.angle_alpha   90.00
_cell.angle_beta   90.00
_cell.angle_gamma   90.00
#
_symmetry.space_group_name_H-M   'P 1'
#
loop_
_entity.id
_entity.type
_entity.pdbx_description
1 polymer ?
#
loop_
_entity_poly.entity_id
_entity_poly.type
_entity_poly.pdbx_seq_one_letter_code
_entity_poly.pdbx_strand_id
1 'polypeptide(L)'
;MSRRTSSVPDIDDYPSLLWIAVPSVLLVSAYFARKWYLARKLKVHGIGKGAPGFQTGVRRVRVTPDIAARIQRGEEVSPEEIAESIAHAEREEKNGPPSTGAPTKTRSPPPEPVNEWLPESLSSPKKQGKRRRK
;
A
#
# COMPACT_ATOMS: atom_id res chain seq x y z
N MET A 1 45.85 15.11 45.75
CA MET A 1 45.00 14.50 44.71
C MET A 1 43.71 14.01 45.36
N SER A 2 42.63 14.80 45.36
CA SER A 2 41.32 14.38 45.89
C SER A 2 40.47 13.77 44.78
N ARG A 3 40.15 12.47 44.90
CA ARG A 3 39.14 11.81 44.05
C ARG A 3 37.76 12.22 44.55
N ARG A 4 36.96 12.87 43.71
CA ARG A 4 35.52 13.03 43.95
C ARG A 4 34.87 11.68 43.67
N THR A 5 34.28 11.07 44.69
CA THR A 5 33.39 9.92 44.55
C THR A 5 32.04 10.45 44.06
N SER A 6 31.64 10.08 42.85
CA SER A 6 30.28 10.29 42.36
C SER A 6 29.34 9.37 43.14
N SER A 7 28.48 9.93 43.97
CA SER A 7 27.37 9.20 44.60
C SER A 7 26.40 8.77 43.51
N VAL A 8 26.20 7.46 43.37
CA VAL A 8 25.11 6.91 42.56
C VAL A 8 23.81 7.28 43.29
N PRO A 9 22.86 7.98 42.67
CA PRO A 9 21.58 8.29 43.31
C PRO A 9 20.81 6.99 43.55
N ASP A 10 20.26 6.84 44.76
CA ASP A 10 19.42 5.69 45.11
C ASP A 10 18.04 5.82 44.45
N ILE A 11 17.46 4.70 44.05
CA ILE A 11 16.15 4.63 43.36
C ILE A 11 15.03 5.24 44.21
N ASP A 12 15.22 5.25 45.53
CA ASP A 12 14.26 5.77 46.51
C ASP A 12 14.21 7.30 46.59
N ASP A 13 15.17 8.02 45.98
CA ASP A 13 15.24 9.49 46.05
C ASP A 13 14.28 10.22 45.09
N TYR A 14 13.58 9.51 44.20
CA TYR A 14 12.73 10.12 43.16
C TYR A 14 11.28 9.59 43.09
N PRO A 15 10.52 9.57 44.19
CA PRO A 15 9.10 9.18 44.16
C PRO A 15 8.28 10.11 43.25
N SER A 16 8.64 11.37 43.13
CA SER A 16 7.99 12.35 42.25
C SER A 16 8.25 12.12 40.76
N LEU A 17 9.41 11.56 40.40
CA LEU A 17 9.75 11.25 39.00
C LEU A 17 8.85 10.13 38.47
N LEU A 18 8.52 9.16 39.31
CA LEU A 18 7.60 8.06 39.00
C LEU A 18 6.20 8.60 38.63
N TRP A 19 5.69 9.57 39.38
CA TRP A 19 4.40 10.22 39.10
C TRP A 19 4.37 11.02 37.80
N ILE A 20 5.51 11.50 37.32
CA ILE A 20 5.64 12.20 36.03
C ILE A 20 5.85 11.19 34.90
N ALA A 21 6.72 10.20 35.10
CA ALA A 21 7.10 9.24 34.08
C ALA A 21 5.97 8.25 33.75
N VAL A 22 5.23 7.75 34.74
CA VAL A 22 4.15 6.78 34.54
C VAL A 22 3.08 7.28 33.57
N PRO A 23 2.46 8.46 33.75
CA PRO A 23 1.44 8.93 32.81
C PRO A 23 2.02 9.21 31.42
N SER A 24 3.26 9.71 31.32
CA SER A 24 3.92 9.92 30.02
C SER A 24 4.17 8.61 29.27
N VAL A 25 4.66 7.57 29.95
CA VAL A 25 4.90 6.25 29.36
C VAL A 25 3.59 5.58 28.97
N LEU A 26 2.54 5.69 29.81
CA LEU A 26 1.21 5.16 29.48
C LEU A 26 0.61 5.84 28.24
N LEU A 27 0.73 7.16 28.11
CA LEU A 27 0.26 7.89 26.92
C LEU A 27 0.97 7.43 25.65
N VAL A 28 2.29 7.32 25.69
CA VAL A 28 3.09 6.86 24.55
C VAL A 28 2.74 5.40 24.20
N SER A 29 2.68 4.53 25.20
CA SER A 29 2.30 3.12 25.02
C SER A 29 0.90 2.97 24.41
N ALA A 30 -0.10 3.69 24.94
CA ALA A 30 -1.47 3.69 24.43
C ALA A 30 -1.54 4.20 22.98
N TYR A 31 -0.76 5.23 22.64
CA TYR A 31 -0.67 5.74 21.28
C TYR A 31 -0.15 4.67 20.30
N PHE A 32 0.94 3.97 20.65
CA PHE A 32 1.49 2.91 19.81
C PHE A 32 0.56 1.69 19.72
N ALA A 33 -0.06 1.28 20.83
CA ALA A 33 -1.04 0.21 20.85
C ALA A 33 -2.24 0.52 19.93
N ARG A 34 -2.78 1.74 20.00
CA ARG A 34 -3.86 2.21 19.12
C ARG A 34 -3.44 2.22 17.65
N LYS A 35 -2.25 2.76 17.35
CA LYS A 35 -1.73 2.81 15.98
C LYS A 35 -1.62 1.42 15.37
N TRP A 36 -1.09 0.46 16.13
CA TRP A 36 -0.93 -0.91 15.69
C TRP A 36 -2.27 -1.64 15.55
N TYR A 37 -3.20 -1.43 16.48
CA TYR A 37 -4.55 -1.97 16.39
C TYR A 37 -5.29 -1.49 15.14
N LEU A 38 -5.23 -0.19 14.84
CA LEU A 38 -5.84 0.37 13.62
C LEU A 38 -5.19 -0.19 12.36
N ALA A 39 -3.86 -0.33 12.33
CA ALA A 39 -3.16 -0.93 11.20
C ALA A 39 -3.59 -2.39 10.96
N ARG A 40 -3.72 -3.18 12.03
CA ARG A 40 -4.24 -4.55 11.95
C ARG A 40 -5.70 -4.58 11.50
N LYS A 41 -6.56 -3.74 12.09
CA LYS A 41 -7.97 -3.65 11.72
C LYS A 41 -8.16 -3.27 10.25
N LEU A 42 -7.36 -2.34 9.74
CA LEU A 42 -7.32 -1.97 8.32
C LEU A 42 -6.80 -3.12 7.43
N LYS A 43 -5.85 -3.92 7.91
CA LYS A 43 -5.39 -5.09 7.15
C LYS A 43 -6.47 -6.18 7.03
N VAL A 44 -7.27 -6.37 8.07
CA VAL A 44 -8.31 -7.42 8.12
C VAL A 44 -9.63 -6.94 7.50
N HIS A 45 -10.07 -5.73 7.85
CA HIS A 45 -11.39 -5.16 7.52
C HIS A 45 -11.32 -3.80 6.82
N GLY A 46 -10.13 -3.36 6.41
CA GLY A 46 -9.96 -2.05 5.80
C GLY A 46 -10.38 -1.99 4.34
N ILE A 47 -10.16 -0.81 3.78
CA ILE A 47 -10.51 -0.45 2.40
C ILE A 47 -9.81 -1.42 1.44
N GLY A 48 -10.59 -2.08 0.56
CA GLY A 48 -10.09 -3.03 -0.43
C GLY A 48 -10.19 -4.51 -0.07
N LYS A 49 -10.65 -4.85 1.15
CA LYS A 49 -11.02 -6.23 1.54
C LYS A 49 -12.43 -6.63 1.09
N GLY A 50 -13.26 -5.65 0.74
CA GLY A 50 -14.57 -5.87 0.13
C GLY A 50 -15.64 -6.20 1.14
N ALA A 51 -16.90 -6.00 0.74
CA ALA A 51 -18.01 -6.56 1.49
C ALA A 51 -17.93 -8.10 1.43
N PRO A 52 -18.35 -8.82 2.48
CA PRO A 52 -18.43 -10.28 2.44
C PRO A 52 -19.27 -10.71 1.23
N GLY A 53 -18.69 -11.53 0.36
CA GLY A 53 -19.29 -11.97 -0.90
C GLY A 53 -18.81 -11.22 -2.16
N PHE A 54 -18.09 -10.10 -2.03
CA PHE A 54 -17.48 -9.41 -3.16
C PHE A 54 -15.98 -9.71 -3.25
N GLN A 55 -15.54 -10.21 -4.41
CA GLN A 55 -14.12 -10.45 -4.69
C GLN A 55 -13.41 -9.12 -4.96
N THR A 56 -12.90 -8.48 -3.92
CA THR A 56 -12.11 -7.25 -4.03
C THR A 56 -10.63 -7.50 -3.76
N GLY A 57 -9.75 -6.60 -4.18
CA GLY A 57 -8.31 -6.76 -4.01
C GLY A 57 -7.64 -7.64 -5.07
N VAL A 58 -8.35 -7.91 -6.18
CA VAL A 58 -7.78 -8.60 -7.34
C VAL A 58 -6.73 -7.70 -7.99
N ARG A 59 -5.51 -8.22 -8.16
CA ARG A 59 -4.42 -7.51 -8.82
C ARG A 59 -4.69 -7.48 -10.32
N ARG A 60 -4.51 -6.31 -10.96
CA ARG A 60 -4.49 -6.24 -12.43
C ARG A 60 -3.24 -6.95 -12.93
N VAL A 61 -3.44 -8.02 -13.71
CA VAL A 61 -2.35 -8.77 -14.32
C VAL A 61 -2.19 -8.33 -15.77
N ARG A 62 -0.93 -8.22 -16.22
CA ARG A 62 -0.63 -7.92 -17.63
C ARG A 62 -0.86 -9.20 -18.43
N VAL A 63 -1.69 -9.12 -19.46
CA VAL A 63 -1.96 -10.24 -20.36
C VAL A 63 -0.75 -10.45 -21.27
N THR A 64 -0.32 -11.69 -21.46
CA THR A 64 0.77 -12.04 -22.39
C THR A 64 0.35 -11.77 -23.84
N PRO A 65 1.29 -11.47 -24.76
CA PRO A 65 0.94 -11.10 -26.13
C PRO A 65 0.21 -12.20 -26.91
N ASP A 66 0.51 -13.48 -26.67
CA ASP A 66 -0.20 -14.61 -27.30
C ASP A 66 -1.67 -14.67 -26.88
N ILE A 67 -1.92 -14.61 -25.57
CA ILE A 67 -3.27 -14.61 -25.01
C ILE A 67 -4.05 -13.37 -25.46
N ALA A 68 -3.41 -12.20 -25.51
CA ALA A 68 -4.05 -10.98 -26.00
C ALA A 68 -4.53 -11.13 -27.46
N ALA A 69 -3.75 -11.79 -28.32
CA ALA A 69 -4.12 -12.03 -29.71
C ALA A 69 -5.28 -13.05 -29.85
N ARG A 70 -5.35 -14.05 -28.98
CA ARG A 70 -6.47 -15.02 -28.93
C ARG A 70 -7.78 -14.36 -28.49
N ILE A 71 -7.71 -13.54 -27.44
CA ILE A 71 -8.87 -12.76 -26.98
C ILE A 71 -9.35 -11.80 -28.07
N GLN A 72 -8.44 -11.15 -28.80
CA GLN A 72 -8.81 -10.27 -29.92
C GLN A 72 -9.46 -11.01 -31.10
N ARG A 73 -9.11 -12.28 -31.32
CA ARG A 73 -9.74 -13.16 -32.31
C ARG A 73 -11.13 -13.66 -31.87
N GLY A 74 -11.52 -13.44 -30.62
CA GLY A 74 -12.78 -13.93 -30.07
C GLY A 74 -12.73 -15.41 -29.65
N GLU A 75 -11.54 -15.96 -29.44
CA GLU A 75 -11.35 -17.32 -28.90
C GLU A 75 -11.61 -17.32 -27.37
N GLU A 76 -12.32 -18.32 -26.87
CA GLU A 76 -12.57 -18.47 -25.42
C GLU A 76 -11.32 -19.01 -24.74
N VAL A 77 -10.65 -18.16 -23.95
CA VAL A 77 -9.44 -18.52 -23.20
C VAL A 77 -9.80 -18.80 -21.75
N SER A 78 -9.41 -19.96 -21.23
CA SER A 78 -9.69 -20.31 -19.84
C SER A 78 -8.82 -19.51 -18.85
N PRO A 79 -9.28 -19.23 -17.62
CA PRO A 79 -8.48 -18.53 -16.61
C PRO A 79 -7.17 -19.24 -16.26
N GLU A 80 -7.15 -20.58 -16.36
CA GLU A 80 -5.98 -21.41 -16.08
C GLU A 80 -4.89 -21.20 -17.14
N GLU A 81 -5.26 -21.16 -18.43
CA GLU A 81 -4.33 -20.86 -19.53
C GLU A 81 -3.69 -19.48 -19.42
N ILE A 82 -4.46 -18.48 -18.96
CA ILE A 82 -3.94 -17.13 -18.72
C ILE A 82 -2.87 -17.20 -17.63
N ALA A 83 -3.16 -17.88 -16.52
CA ALA A 83 -2.23 -18.02 -15.40
C ALA A 83 -0.94 -18.77 -15.79
N GLU A 84 -1.06 -19.86 -16.55
CA GLU A 84 0.07 -20.62 -17.05
C GLU A 84 0.94 -19.80 -18.00
N SER A 85 0.32 -19.05 -18.92
CA SER A 85 1.03 -18.19 -19.86
C SER A 85 1.81 -17.09 -19.15
N ILE A 86 1.22 -16.49 -18.10
CA ILE A 86 1.88 -15.49 -17.27
C ILE A 86 3.07 -16.12 -16.52
N ALA A 87 2.86 -17.30 -15.92
CA ALA A 87 3.91 -17.99 -15.19
C ALA A 87 5.08 -18.39 -16.12
N HIS A 88 4.79 -18.75 -17.37
CA HIS A 88 5.79 -19.03 -18.38
C HIS A 88 6.58 -17.77 -18.76
N ALA A 89 5.88 -16.68 -19.09
CA ALA A 89 6.49 -15.41 -19.45
C ALA A 89 7.37 -14.84 -18.32
N GLU A 90 6.92 -14.93 -17.06
CA GLU A 90 7.72 -14.48 -15.90
C GLU A 90 9.01 -15.29 -15.72
N ARG A 91 8.99 -16.60 -16.01
CA ARG A 91 10.19 -17.45 -15.99
C ARG A 91 11.17 -17.09 -17.10
N GLU A 92 10.67 -16.81 -18.29
CA GLU A 92 11.49 -16.39 -19.43
C GLU A 92 12.09 -15.00 -19.22
N GLU A 93 11.32 -14.04 -18.70
CA GLU A 93 11.81 -12.70 -18.34
C GLU A 93 12.93 -12.76 -17.27
N LYS A 94 12.84 -13.70 -16.33
CA LYS A 94 13.85 -13.89 -15.29
C LYS A 94 15.16 -14.50 -15.80
N ASN A 95 15.09 -15.33 -16.84
CA ASN A 95 16.24 -16.06 -17.39
C ASN A 95 16.87 -15.39 -18.62
N GLY A 96 16.18 -14.43 -19.25
CA GLY A 96 16.70 -13.65 -20.37
C GLY A 96 17.74 -12.60 -19.92
N PRO A 97 18.64 -12.17 -20.83
CA PRO A 97 19.47 -11.00 -20.56
C PRO A 97 18.56 -9.78 -20.30
N PRO A 98 18.95 -8.82 -19.44
CA PRO A 98 18.15 -7.62 -19.21
C PRO A 98 18.01 -6.88 -20.53
N SER A 99 16.86 -7.04 -21.20
CA SER A 99 16.61 -6.34 -22.45
C SER A 99 16.49 -4.87 -22.10
N THR A 100 17.53 -4.12 -22.49
CA THR A 100 17.56 -2.67 -22.55
C THR A 100 16.24 -2.13 -23.12
N GLY A 101 15.52 -1.37 -22.29
CA GLY A 101 14.52 -0.37 -22.66
C GLY A 101 13.59 -0.66 -23.84
N ALA A 102 12.38 -1.15 -23.55
CA ALA A 102 11.21 -0.69 -24.28
C ALA A 102 10.67 0.56 -23.55
N PRO A 103 10.38 1.65 -24.28
CA PRO A 103 10.16 2.95 -23.66
C PRO A 103 8.96 2.86 -22.73
N THR A 104 9.12 3.45 -21.55
CA THR A 104 8.06 4.22 -20.92
C THR A 104 7.59 5.23 -21.96
N LYS A 105 6.72 4.80 -22.89
CA LYS A 105 5.78 5.72 -23.52
C LYS A 105 5.09 6.31 -22.31
N THR A 106 5.40 7.57 -22.03
CA THR A 106 4.49 8.52 -21.42
C THR A 106 3.24 8.48 -22.27
N ARG A 107 2.43 7.44 -22.05
CA ARG A 107 1.08 7.33 -22.53
C ARG A 107 0.41 8.41 -21.71
N SER A 108 0.21 9.57 -22.34
CA SER A 108 -0.86 10.47 -21.94
C SER A 108 -2.02 9.58 -21.50
N PRO A 109 -2.57 9.78 -20.29
CA PRO A 109 -3.67 8.95 -19.85
C PRO A 109 -4.69 8.94 -20.99
N PRO A 110 -5.09 7.75 -21.50
CA PRO A 110 -6.17 7.68 -22.47
C PRO A 110 -7.32 8.53 -21.91
N PRO A 111 -7.99 9.36 -22.73
CA PRO A 111 -9.09 10.18 -22.25
C PRO A 111 -10.01 9.27 -21.45
N GLU A 112 -10.20 9.60 -20.16
CA GLU A 112 -11.04 8.80 -19.29
C GLU A 112 -12.38 8.63 -20.01
N PRO A 113 -12.90 7.40 -20.15
CA PRO A 113 -14.20 7.21 -20.80
C PRO A 113 -15.18 8.10 -20.04
N VAL A 114 -15.77 9.06 -20.76
CA VAL A 114 -16.78 9.96 -20.20
C VAL A 114 -17.83 9.06 -19.58
N ASN A 115 -17.93 9.10 -18.26
CA ASN A 115 -18.79 8.19 -17.55
C ASN A 115 -20.23 8.66 -17.75
N GLU A 116 -20.87 8.18 -18.81
CA GLU A 116 -22.24 8.54 -19.25
C GLU A 116 -23.30 8.32 -18.15
N TRP A 117 -22.97 7.49 -17.16
CA TRP A 117 -23.83 7.17 -16.03
C TRP A 117 -23.85 8.25 -14.93
N LEU A 118 -22.88 9.17 -14.92
CA LEU A 118 -22.82 10.26 -13.95
C LEU A 118 -23.19 11.57 -14.62
N PRO A 119 -24.07 12.40 -14.01
CA PRO A 119 -24.30 13.74 -14.51
C PRO A 119 -22.99 14.54 -14.50
N GLU A 120 -22.77 15.34 -15.55
CA GLU A 120 -21.52 16.09 -15.79
C GLU A 120 -21.10 17.00 -14.62
N SER A 121 -22.07 17.39 -13.76
CA SER A 121 -21.82 18.17 -12.55
C SER A 121 -20.97 17.46 -11.49
N LEU A 122 -20.84 16.12 -11.55
CA LEU A 122 -20.09 15.30 -10.61
C LEU A 122 -18.80 14.69 -11.18
N SER A 123 -18.59 14.73 -12.50
CA SER A 123 -17.49 14.02 -13.17
C SER A 123 -16.18 14.81 -13.25
N SER A 124 -16.19 16.11 -12.91
CA SER A 124 -14.97 16.92 -12.92
C SER A 124 -14.24 16.88 -11.56
N PRO A 125 -13.00 16.35 -11.48
CA PRO A 125 -12.26 16.35 -10.22
C PRO A 125 -11.84 17.78 -9.86
N LYS A 126 -12.48 18.34 -8.83
CA LYS A 126 -12.09 19.61 -8.20
C LYS A 126 -10.65 19.47 -7.65
N LYS A 127 -9.67 20.02 -8.38
CA LYS A 127 -8.25 20.09 -7.96
C LYS A 127 -8.14 20.76 -6.58
N GLN A 128 -8.04 19.96 -5.51
CA GLN A 128 -7.70 20.50 -4.19
C GLN A 128 -6.21 20.87 -4.17
N GLY A 129 -5.94 22.16 -4.02
CA GLY A 129 -4.59 22.72 -3.92
C GLY A 129 -3.81 22.10 -2.76
N LYS A 130 -2.63 21.57 -3.07
CA LYS A 130 -1.70 20.94 -2.15
C LYS A 130 -1.23 21.95 -1.09
N ARG A 131 -1.86 21.95 0.09
CA ARG A 131 -1.45 22.79 1.23
C ARG A 131 -0.14 22.23 1.82
N ARG A 132 1.00 22.83 1.46
CA ARG A 132 2.30 22.63 2.12
C ARG A 132 2.18 23.07 3.59
N ARG A 133 2.38 22.15 4.54
CA ARG A 133 2.61 22.51 5.95
C ARG A 133 4.10 22.85 6.10
N LYS A 134 4.38 24.02 6.68
CA LYS A 134 5.69 24.42 7.21
C LYS A 134 5.98 23.63 8.49
#